data_AF-A0A2S5LJ68-F1
#
_entry.id   AF-A0A2S5LJ68-F1
#
_cell.length_a   1.000
_cell.length_b   1.000
_cell.length_c   1.000
_cell.angle_alpha   90.00
_cell.angle_beta   90.00
_cell.angle_gamma   90.00
#
_symmetry.space_group_name_H-M   'P 1'
#
loop_
_entity.id
_entity.type
_entity.pdbx_description
1 polymer ?
#
loop_
_entity_poly.entity_id
_entity_poly.type
_entity_poly.pdbx_seq_one_letter_code
_entity_poly.pdbx_strand_id
1 'polypeptide(L)'
;MLLVVLTSPRQAARAEQAAAAVPAAPLTKFEKAPQGEAEQIAQIISLTTQLLQMRYPEGMARRGVHPKDHGCVKATFTVNSDIPPNYRAGVFATPGKKY
;
A
#
# COMPACT_ATOMS: atom_id res chain seq x y z
N MET A 1 -0.08 -35.36 -3.60
CA MET A 1 1.21 -34.79 -3.15
C MET A 1 0.89 -33.57 -2.31
N LEU A 2 0.91 -33.71 -0.99
CA LEU A 2 0.44 -32.71 -0.03
C LEU A 2 1.62 -31.75 0.24
N LEU A 3 1.58 -30.54 -0.32
CA LEU A 3 2.58 -29.52 0.00
C LEU A 3 2.10 -28.78 1.25
N VAL A 4 2.57 -29.22 2.42
CA VAL A 4 2.37 -28.48 3.68
C VAL A 4 3.23 -27.21 3.60
N VAL A 5 2.61 -26.07 3.34
CA VAL A 5 3.28 -24.77 3.45
C VAL A 5 3.35 -24.45 4.95
N LEU A 6 4.42 -24.92 5.59
CA LEU A 6 4.79 -24.50 6.93
C LEU A 6 5.02 -22.98 6.90
N THR A 7 4.08 -22.22 7.44
CA THR A 7 4.26 -20.78 7.66
C THR A 7 5.44 -20.62 8.61
N SER A 8 6.51 -20.00 8.11
CA SER A 8 7.72 -19.81 8.91
C SER A 8 7.40 -18.94 10.13
N PRO A 9 8.03 -19.18 11.31
CA PRO A 9 7.84 -18.33 12.50
C PRO A 9 8.11 -16.83 12.24
N ARG A 10 8.87 -16.48 11.19
CA ARG A 10 9.04 -15.10 10.73
C ARG A 10 7.79 -14.46 10.11
N GLN A 11 6.92 -15.26 9.48
CA GLN A 11 5.66 -14.78 8.88
C GLN A 11 4.60 -14.51 9.95
N ALA A 12 4.51 -15.39 10.96
CA ALA A 12 3.63 -15.19 12.11
C ALA A 12 4.01 -13.92 12.91
N ALA A 13 5.30 -13.73 13.21
CA ALA A 13 5.78 -12.55 13.93
C ALA A 13 5.56 -11.23 13.17
N ARG A 14 5.61 -11.23 11.83
CA ARG A 14 5.29 -10.03 11.01
C ARG A 14 3.79 -9.70 10.97
N ALA A 15 2.93 -10.72 10.98
CA ALA A 15 1.49 -10.51 11.06
C ALA A 15 1.08 -9.94 12.43
N GLU A 16 1.74 -10.39 13.50
CA GLU A 16 1.53 -9.90 14.86
C GLU A 16 2.04 -8.45 15.04
N GLN A 17 3.16 -8.09 14.40
CA GLN A 17 3.64 -6.71 14.31
C GLN A 17 2.73 -5.79 13.49
N ALA A 18 1.99 -6.33 12.50
CA ALA A 18 1.00 -5.57 11.73
C ALA A 18 -0.32 -5.35 12.50
N ALA A 19 -0.57 -6.14 13.56
CA ALA A 19 -1.74 -6.01 14.43
C ALA A 19 -1.54 -4.98 15.56
N ALA A 20 -0.29 -4.59 15.85
CA ALA A 20 -0.03 -3.44 16.70
C ALA A 20 -0.60 -2.20 16.00
N ALA A 21 -1.48 -1.45 16.68
CA ALA A 21 -2.07 -0.23 16.17
C ALA A 21 -0.96 0.67 15.60
N VAL A 22 -0.95 0.83 14.27
CA VAL A 22 -0.03 1.77 13.62
C VAL A 22 -0.34 3.12 14.25
N PRO A 23 0.60 3.76 14.97
CA PRO A 23 0.32 5.04 15.60
C PRO A 23 -0.08 6.02 14.50
N ALA A 24 -1.26 6.64 14.66
CA ALA A 24 -1.74 7.61 13.71
C ALA A 24 -0.69 8.71 13.54
N ALA A 25 -0.25 8.93 12.31
CA ALA A 25 0.63 10.05 12.01
C ALA A 25 -0.06 11.36 12.46
N PRO A 26 0.69 12.32 12.99
CA PRO A 26 0.10 13.59 13.40
C PRO A 26 -0.54 14.27 12.18
N LEU A 27 -1.79 14.70 12.33
CA LEU A 27 -2.51 15.43 11.29
C LEU A 27 -1.74 16.68 10.89
N THR A 28 -1.74 16.97 9.59
CA THR A 28 -1.20 18.26 9.13
C THR A 28 -2.14 19.40 9.51
N LYS A 29 -1.65 20.64 9.45
CA LYS A 29 -2.49 21.84 9.66
C LYS A 29 -3.68 21.97 8.68
N PHE A 30 -3.70 21.16 7.63
CA PHE A 30 -4.74 21.18 6.59
C PHE A 30 -5.79 20.08 6.79
N GLU A 31 -5.62 19.20 7.77
CA GLU A 31 -6.47 18.03 7.98
C GLU A 31 -7.15 18.06 9.35
N LYS A 32 -8.36 17.50 9.41
CA LYS A 32 -9.11 17.29 10.66
C LYS A 32 -9.70 15.88 10.61
N ALA A 33 -9.42 15.08 11.63
CA ALA A 33 -10.08 13.81 11.83
C ALA A 33 -11.56 14.08 12.20
N PRO A 34 -12.54 13.56 11.44
CA PRO A 34 -13.93 13.61 11.85
C PRO A 34 -14.19 12.73 13.07
N GLN A 35 -15.28 13.01 13.78
CA GLN A 35 -15.72 12.14 14.87
C GLN A 35 -16.00 10.72 14.35
N GLY A 36 -15.51 9.70 15.07
CA GLY A 36 -15.73 8.30 14.69
C GLY A 36 -14.72 7.72 13.70
N GLU A 37 -13.72 8.50 13.25
CA GLU A 37 -12.75 8.04 12.26
C GLU A 37 -11.95 6.83 12.75
N ALA A 38 -11.52 6.81 14.01
CA ALA A 38 -10.73 5.71 14.57
C ALA A 38 -11.52 4.39 14.55
N GLU A 39 -12.80 4.44 14.91
CA GLU A 39 -13.71 3.31 14.89
C GLU A 39 -13.98 2.84 13.44
N GLN A 40 -14.18 3.77 12.51
CA GLN A 40 -14.37 3.46 11.10
C GLN A 40 -13.12 2.82 10.49
N ILE A 41 -11.92 3.32 10.81
CA ILE A 41 -10.64 2.70 10.41
C ILE A 41 -10.58 1.26 10.91
N ALA A 42 -10.86 1.03 12.19
CA ALA A 42 -10.84 -0.31 12.78
C ALA A 42 -11.84 -1.26 12.09
N GLN A 43 -13.05 -0.76 11.77
CA GLN A 43 -14.07 -1.52 11.05
C GLN A 43 -13.63 -1.86 9.61
N ILE A 44 -13.08 -0.89 8.88
CA ILE A 44 -12.59 -1.10 7.51
C ILE A 44 -11.45 -2.12 7.49
N ILE A 45 -10.51 -2.04 8.44
CA ILE A 45 -9.42 -3.01 8.57
C ILE A 45 -9.99 -4.42 8.79
N SER A 46 -10.92 -4.57 9.73
CA SER A 46 -11.54 -5.85 10.05
C SER A 46 -12.25 -6.46 8.85
N LEU A 47 -13.15 -5.69 8.20
CA LEU A 47 -13.91 -6.14 7.04
C LEU A 47 -13.00 -6.48 5.85
N THR A 48 -12.01 -5.63 5.56
CA THR A 48 -11.10 -5.85 4.44
C THR A 48 -10.25 -7.11 4.66
N THR A 49 -9.80 -7.35 5.89
CA THR A 49 -9.00 -8.53 6.25
C THR A 49 -9.84 -9.80 6.12
N GLN A 50 -11.07 -9.79 6.64
CA GLN A 50 -11.99 -10.92 6.51
C GLN A 50 -12.28 -11.23 5.03
N LEU A 51 -12.55 -10.21 4.21
CA LEU A 51 -12.78 -10.38 2.77
C LEU A 51 -11.57 -10.99 2.06
N LEU A 52 -10.35 -10.57 2.42
CA LEU A 52 -9.11 -11.12 1.87
C LEU A 52 -8.91 -12.59 2.27
N GLN A 53 -9.15 -12.93 3.54
CA GLN A 53 -9.05 -14.31 4.05
C GLN A 53 -10.06 -15.23 3.36
N MET A 54 -11.31 -14.77 3.17
CA MET A 54 -12.31 -15.54 2.44
C MET A 54 -11.94 -15.75 0.96
N ARG A 55 -11.32 -14.75 0.32
CA ARG A 55 -10.94 -14.83 -1.10
C ARG A 55 -9.69 -15.69 -1.34
N TYR A 56 -8.78 -15.70 -0.37
CA TYR A 56 -7.51 -16.42 -0.42
C TYR A 56 -7.34 -17.25 0.86
N PRO A 57 -8.12 -18.33 1.02
CA PRO A 57 -8.11 -19.15 2.23
C PRO A 57 -6.78 -19.88 2.44
N GLU A 58 -6.02 -20.09 1.37
CA GLU A 58 -4.74 -20.78 1.37
C GLU A 58 -3.70 -19.97 0.58
N GLY A 59 -2.43 -20.07 0.99
CA GLY A 59 -1.32 -19.38 0.35
C GLY A 59 -1.30 -17.87 0.62
N MET A 60 -0.51 -17.12 -0.17
CA MET A 60 -0.42 -15.67 0.01
C MET A 60 -1.58 -14.95 -0.66
N ALA A 61 -2.21 -14.04 0.08
CA ALA A 61 -3.20 -13.13 -0.49
C ALA A 61 -2.58 -12.27 -1.61
N ARG A 62 -3.36 -12.05 -2.68
CA ARG A 62 -3.02 -11.05 -3.71
C ARG A 62 -3.36 -9.65 -3.20
N ARG A 63 -2.96 -8.61 -3.94
CA ARG A 63 -3.31 -7.22 -3.64
C ARG A 63 -4.83 -7.09 -3.45
N GLY A 64 -5.27 -6.40 -2.39
CA GLY A 64 -6.71 -6.26 -2.08
C GLY A 64 -7.50 -5.51 -3.15
N VAL A 65 -6.81 -4.62 -3.88
CA VAL A 65 -7.31 -3.94 -5.08
C VAL A 65 -6.37 -4.18 -6.25
N HIS A 66 -6.91 -4.17 -7.47
CA HIS A 66 -6.18 -4.47 -8.70
C HIS A 66 -5.32 -5.76 -8.64
N PRO A 67 -5.90 -6.92 -8.22
CA PRO A 67 -5.14 -8.17 -8.07
C PRO A 67 -4.67 -8.75 -9.40
N LYS A 68 -5.25 -8.32 -10.53
CA LYS A 68 -4.83 -8.67 -11.88
C LYS A 68 -4.09 -7.48 -12.49
N ASP A 69 -2.80 -7.66 -12.74
CA ASP A 69 -2.00 -6.75 -13.53
C ASP A 69 -2.02 -7.14 -15.02
N HIS A 70 -1.73 -6.17 -15.86
CA HIS A 70 -1.53 -6.38 -17.29
C HIS A 70 -0.05 -6.67 -17.61
N GLY A 71 0.88 -6.16 -16.80
CA GLY A 71 2.31 -6.40 -16.94
C GLY A 71 3.16 -5.42 -16.14
N CYS A 72 4.45 -5.71 -16.06
CA CYS A 72 5.48 -4.82 -15.53
C CYS A 72 6.54 -4.63 -16.62
N VAL A 73 6.89 -3.38 -16.93
CA VAL A 73 7.87 -3.05 -17.98
C VAL A 73 9.09 -2.38 -17.38
N LYS A 74 10.25 -2.65 -17.98
CA LYS A 74 11.45 -1.84 -17.78
C LYS A 74 11.47 -0.76 -18.86
N ALA A 75 11.35 0.50 -18.46
CA ALA A 75 11.27 1.65 -19.35
C ALA A 75 12.10 2.81 -18.82
N THR A 76 12.32 3.81 -19.66
CA THR A 76 12.96 5.08 -19.28
C THR A 76 11.90 6.16 -19.19
N PHE A 77 11.92 6.91 -18.09
CA PHE A 77 11.05 8.07 -17.92
C PHE A 77 11.88 9.35 -18.13
N THR A 78 11.42 10.26 -19.00
CA THR A 78 12.08 11.55 -19.24
C THR A 78 11.15 12.69 -18.83
N VAL A 79 11.62 13.59 -17.97
CA VAL A 79 10.89 14.81 -17.62
C VAL A 79 10.85 15.74 -18.83
N ASN A 80 9.68 16.26 -19.20
CA ASN A 80 9.56 17.23 -20.29
C ASN A 80 10.42 18.47 -20.00
N SER A 81 11.27 18.87 -20.96
CA SER A 81 12.16 20.03 -20.84
C SER A 81 11.41 21.34 -20.66
N ASP A 82 10.20 21.45 -21.20
CA ASP A 82 9.39 22.68 -21.18
C ASP A 82 8.36 22.69 -20.05
N ILE A 83 8.53 21.83 -19.03
CA ILE A 83 7.62 21.76 -17.89
C ILE A 83 7.55 23.14 -17.16
N PRO A 84 6.34 23.68 -16.91
CA PRO A 84 6.18 24.96 -16.23
C PRO A 84 6.83 24.98 -14.83
N PRO A 85 7.40 26.12 -14.38
CA PRO A 85 8.13 26.20 -13.12
C PRO A 85 7.35 25.73 -11.88
N ASN A 86 6.04 25.97 -11.84
CA ASN A 86 5.18 25.60 -10.71
C ASN A 86 4.99 24.07 -10.53
N TYR A 87 5.37 23.26 -11.53
CA TYR A 87 5.32 21.81 -11.45
C TYR A 87 6.70 21.16 -11.20
N ARG A 88 7.78 21.95 -11.09
CA ARG A 88 9.15 21.45 -10.93
C ARG A 88 9.46 21.05 -9.49
N ALA A 89 8.80 20.01 -9.01
CA ALA A 89 9.01 19.44 -7.67
C ALA A 89 9.21 17.91 -7.73
N GLY A 90 9.94 17.37 -6.74
CA GLY A 90 10.17 15.93 -6.62
C GLY A 90 10.82 15.33 -7.88
N VAL A 91 10.18 14.29 -8.45
CA VAL A 91 10.64 13.62 -9.68
C VAL A 91 10.74 14.59 -10.88
N PHE A 92 9.95 15.67 -10.88
CA PHE A 92 9.90 16.65 -11.98
C PHE A 92 10.83 17.85 -11.77
N ALA A 93 11.66 17.87 -10.72
CA ALA A 93 12.46 19.03 -10.34
C ALA A 93 13.47 19.47 -11.42
N THR A 94 13.98 18.54 -12.23
CA THR A 94 14.97 18.81 -13.28
C THR A 94 14.37 18.53 -14.66
N PRO A 95 14.04 19.56 -15.46
CA PRO A 95 13.58 19.39 -16.83
C PRO A 95 14.59 18.60 -17.68
N GLY A 96 14.12 17.70 -18.55
CA GLY A 96 14.95 16.87 -19.41
C GLY A 96 15.62 15.66 -18.72
N LYS A 97 15.49 15.51 -17.39
CA LYS A 97 16.12 14.41 -16.67
C LYS A 97 15.52 13.05 -17.05
N LYS A 98 16.39 12.05 -17.22
CA LYS A 98 16.03 10.65 -17.49
C LYS A 98 16.20 9.78 -16.23
N TYR A 99 15.29 8.85 -16.03
CA TYR A 99 15.27 7.83 -14.97
C TYR A 99 15.15 6.43 -15.57
#